data_AF-A0A8T7ICE6-F1
#
_entry.id   AF-A0A8T7ICE6-F1
#
_cell.length_a   1.000
_cell.length_b   1.000
_cell.length_c   1.000
_cell.angle_alpha   90.00
_cell.angle_beta   90.00
_cell.angle_gamma   90.00
#
_symmetry.space_group_name_H-M   'P 1'
#
loop_
_entity.id
_entity.type
_entity.pdbx_description
1 polymer ?
#
loop_
_entity_poly.entity_id
_entity_poly.type
_entity_poly.pdbx_seq_one_letter_code
_entity_poly.pdbx_strand_id
1 'polypeptide(L)' 'MFEPQPGPFLSDNRVQPQLPIEKTPTFSMGITILTESDQKITDAISRADKALYQAKESGRNRVITI' A
#
# COMPACT_ATOMS: atom_id res chain seq x y z
N MET A 1 8.82 -6.10 51.44
CA MET A 1 8.73 -5.25 50.25
C MET A 1 9.20 -6.12 49.09
N PHE A 2 8.29 -6.64 48.27
CA PHE A 2 8.63 -7.51 47.14
C PHE A 2 8.65 -6.64 45.89
N GLU A 3 9.82 -6.43 45.30
CA GLU A 3 9.91 -5.86 43.95
C GLU A 3 9.45 -6.92 42.94
N PRO A 4 8.48 -6.63 42.07
CA PRO A 4 8.11 -7.55 41.02
C PRO A 4 9.28 -7.67 40.04
N GLN A 5 9.82 -8.89 39.92
CA GLN A 5 10.80 -9.18 38.87
C GLN A 5 10.09 -9.09 37.52
N PRO A 6 10.64 -8.37 36.52
CA PRO A 6 10.06 -8.36 35.19
C PRO A 6 10.06 -9.80 34.66
N GLY A 7 8.86 -10.28 34.30
CA GLY A 7 8.70 -11.59 33.68
C GLY A 7 9.57 -11.72 32.43
N PRO A 8 9.87 -12.95 31.97
CA PRO A 8 10.69 -13.15 30.79
C PRO A 8 10.09 -12.33 29.65
N PHE A 9 10.92 -11.48 29.05
CA PHE A 9 10.59 -10.79 27.80
C PHE A 9 10.27 -11.91 26.81
N LEU A 10 8.97 -12.17 26.60
CA LEU A 10 8.54 -13.03 25.51
C LEU A 10 9.09 -12.34 24.27
N SER A 11 10.12 -12.94 23.66
CA SER A 11 10.63 -12.51 22.39
C SER A 11 9.41 -12.47 21.47
N ASP A 12 9.02 -11.25 21.07
CA ASP A 12 7.91 -11.02 20.15
C ASP A 12 8.36 -11.63 18.82
N ASN A 13 8.18 -12.95 18.68
CA ASN A 13 8.63 -13.76 17.56
C ASN A 13 7.63 -13.61 16.41
N ARG A 14 7.26 -12.36 16.12
CA ARG A 14 6.65 -12.02 14.85
C ARG A 14 7.75 -12.18 13.84
N VAL A 15 7.71 -13.32 13.14
CA VAL A 15 8.40 -13.48 11.86
C VAL A 15 7.92 -12.34 10.99
N GLN A 16 8.66 -11.22 10.99
CA GLN A 16 8.47 -10.20 9.99
C GLN A 16 8.79 -10.91 8.68
N PRO A 17 7.90 -10.91 7.69
CA PRO A 17 8.25 -11.45 6.39
C PRO A 17 9.41 -10.60 5.85
N GLN A 18 10.65 -11.08 6.06
CA GLN A 18 11.82 -10.58 5.38
C GLN A 18 11.62 -10.99 3.92
N LEU A 19 10.99 -10.11 3.15
CA LEU A 19 10.99 -10.23 1.72
C LEU A 19 12.46 -10.24 1.28
N PRO A 20 12.91 -11.19 0.43
CA PRO A 20 14.28 -11.25 -0.07
C PRO A 20 14.47 -10.14 -1.11
N ILE A 21 14.35 -8.89 -0.68
CA ILE A 21 14.46 -7.72 -1.52
C ILE A 21 15.56 -6.88 -0.90
N GLU A 22 16.69 -6.80 -1.59
CA GLU A 22 17.82 -5.92 -1.23
C GLU A 22 17.43 -4.41 -1.25
N LYS A 23 16.18 -4.09 -1.62
CA LYS A 23 15.64 -2.73 -1.77
C LYS A 23 14.27 -2.63 -1.09
N THR A 24 14.00 -1.47 -0.49
CA THR A 24 12.66 -1.16 0.05
C THR A 24 11.62 -1.21 -1.07
N PRO A 25 10.55 -2.02 -0.95
CA PRO A 25 9.53 -2.09 -1.97
C PRO A 25 8.78 -0.75 -2.06
N THR A 26 8.35 -0.41 -3.27
CA THR A 26 7.51 0.75 -3.54
C THR A 26 6.25 0.30 -4.26
N PHE A 27 5.23 1.16 -4.30
CA PHE A 27 4.03 0.93 -5.10
C PHE A 27 3.75 2.13 -5.99
N SER A 28 2.99 1.90 -7.05
CA SER A 28 2.42 2.96 -7.89
C SER A 28 0.93 3.02 -7.60
N MET A 29 0.33 4.20 -7.73
CA MET A 29 -1.08 4.41 -7.39
C MET A 29 -1.77 5.23 -8.47
N GLY A 30 -2.96 4.79 -8.86
CA GLY A 30 -3.89 5.57 -9.65
C GLY A 30 -5.04 6.03 -8.77
N ILE A 31 -5.37 7.32 -8.84
CA ILE A 31 -6.46 7.92 -8.09
C ILE A 31 -7.47 8.49 -9.08
N THR A 32 -8.74 8.40 -8.72
CA THR A 32 -9.77 9.15 -9.41
C THR A 32 -10.86 9.60 -8.44
N ILE A 33 -11.70 10.53 -8.89
CA ILE A 33 -12.88 11.00 -8.17
C ILE A 33 -14.13 10.44 -8.84
N LEU A 34 -15.10 9.96 -8.05
CA LEU A 34 -16.42 9.58 -8.55
C LEU A 34 -17.17 10.83 -9.01
N THR A 35 -17.70 10.80 -10.22
CA THR A 35 -18.37 11.94 -10.86
C THR A 35 -19.78 11.56 -11.32
N GLU A 36 -20.59 12.57 -11.66
CA GLU A 36 -21.92 12.36 -12.26
C GLU A 36 -21.86 11.67 -13.63
N SER A 37 -20.70 11.66 -14.28
CA SER A 37 -20.51 10.99 -15.58
C SER A 37 -20.30 9.48 -15.48
N ASP A 38 -19.99 8.97 -14.27
CA ASP A 38 -19.86 7.54 -14.04
C ASP A 38 -21.25 6.90 -13.93
N GLN A 39 -21.56 5.94 -14.81
CA GLN A 39 -22.85 5.26 -14.79
C GLN A 39 -22.90 4.17 -13.70
N LYS A 40 -21.73 3.70 -13.28
CA LYS A 40 -21.55 2.66 -12.27
C LYS A 40 -20.19 2.83 -11.59
N ILE A 41 -20.07 2.30 -10.37
CA ILE A 41 -18.82 2.37 -9.60
C ILE A 41 -17.61 1.77 -10.34
N THR A 42 -17.83 0.78 -11.21
CA THR A 42 -16.76 0.16 -12.00
C THR A 42 -16.18 1.09 -13.05
N ASP A 43 -16.88 2.16 -13.44
CA ASP A 43 -16.33 3.18 -14.34
C ASP A 43 -15.24 4.00 -13.63
N ALA A 44 -15.52 4.43 -12.39
CA ALA A 44 -14.53 5.08 -11.53
C ALA A 44 -13.35 4.16 -11.21
N ILE A 45 -13.59 2.87 -10.91
CA ILE A 45 -12.51 1.90 -10.71
C ILE A 45 -11.66 1.76 -11.98
N SER A 46 -12.29 1.69 -13.16
CA SER A 46 -11.58 1.59 -14.44
C SER A 46 -10.72 2.82 -14.72
N ARG A 47 -11.17 4.02 -14.32
CA ARG A 47 -10.38 5.25 -14.40
C ARG A 47 -9.19 5.21 -13.43
N ALA A 48 -9.41 4.84 -12.17
CA ALA A 48 -8.31 4.67 -11.22
C ALA A 48 -7.26 3.65 -11.72
N ASP A 49 -7.70 2.54 -12.32
CA ASP A 49 -6.78 1.54 -12.89
C ASP A 49 -6.00 2.07 -14.10
N LYS A 50 -6.63 2.87 -14.98
CA LYS A 50 -5.93 3.57 -16.06
C LYS A 50 -4.83 4.49 -15.51
N ALA A 51 -5.12 5.26 -14.47
CA ALA A 51 -4.11 6.11 -13.83
C ALA A 51 -2.98 5.28 -13.19
N LEU A 52 -3.30 4.11 -12.61
CA LEU A 52 -2.30 3.19 -12.07
C LEU A 52 -1.36 2.66 -13.17
N TYR A 53 -1.92 2.30 -14.34
CA TYR A 53 -1.14 1.89 -15.50
C TYR A 53 -0.21 3.00 -15.98
N GLN A 54 -0.71 4.23 -16.09
CA GLN A 54 0.12 5.39 -16.43
C GLN A 54 1.25 5.59 -15.40
N ALA A 55 0.98 5.41 -14.10
CA ALA A 55 1.98 5.54 -13.05
C ALA A 55 3.09 4.48 -13.19
N LYS A 56 2.73 3.26 -13.61
CA LYS A 56 3.70 2.18 -13.87
C LYS A 56 4.56 2.46 -15.10
N GLU A 57 3.95 2.93 -16.19
CA GLU A 57 4.63 3.19 -17.46
C GLU A 57 5.53 4.44 -17.40
N SER A 58 5.18 5.43 -16.61
CA SER A 58 5.97 6.65 -16.44
C SER A 58 7.16 6.49 -15.47
N GLY A 59 7.43 5.29 -14.97
CA GLY A 59 8.62 4.99 -14.16
C GLY A 59 8.34 4.46 -12.76
N ARG A 60 7.09 4.04 -12.47
CA ARG A 60 6.65 3.49 -11.17
C ARG A 60 6.87 4.48 -10.00
N ASN A 61 6.70 4.00 -8.76
CA ASN A 61 6.89 4.74 -7.51
C ASN A 61 6.30 6.16 -7.52
N ARG A 62 5.05 6.30 -7.95
CA ARG A 62 4.37 7.58 -8.08
C ARG A 62 2.86 7.45 -8.08
N VAL A 63 2.22 8.60 -7.97
CA VAL A 63 0.77 8.76 -8.01
C VAL A 63 0.39 9.48 -9.29
N ILE A 64 -0.62 8.99 -9.98
CA ILE A 64 -1.28 9.70 -11.08
C ILE A 64 -2.77 9.82 -10.77
N THR A 65 -3.34 10.97 -11.11
CA THR A 65 -4.76 11.29 -10.93
C THR A 65 -5.40 11.54 -12.29
N ILE A 66 -6.62 11.03 -12.50
CA ILE A 66 -7.47 11.36 -13.65
C ILE A 66 -8.91 11.58 -13.24
#